data_AF-B6AVR2-F1
#
_entry.id   AF-B6AVR2-F1
#
_cell.length_a   1.000
_cell.length_b   1.000
_cell.length_c   1.000
_cell.angle_alpha   90.00
_cell.angle_beta   90.00
_cell.angle_gamma   90.00
#
_symmetry.space_group_name_H-M   'P 1'
#
loop_
_entity.id
_entity.type
_entity.pdbx_description
1 polymer ?
#
loop_
_entity_poly.entity_id
_entity_poly.type
_entity_poly.pdbx_seq_one_letter_code
_entity_poly.pdbx_strand_id
1 'polypeptide(L)'
;MDGMVTSVRLEEMFWRTLETIGDRDDLSVPQLLHRLYNESLDAGHDVGNFTSFLRVCCLRYLDLQLRGLIPVEARVKLSQLPANDILSIETIERSKAKPSQD
;
A
#
# COMPACT_ATOMS: atom_id res chain seq x y z
N MET A 1 -3.54 -9.87 22.25
CA MET A 1 -3.54 -10.33 20.85
C MET A 1 -4.93 -10.89 20.60
N ASP A 2 -5.91 -10.01 20.42
CA ASP A 2 -7.29 -10.39 20.19
C ASP A 2 -7.45 -10.73 18.71
N GLY A 3 -7.95 -11.94 18.45
CA GLY A 3 -8.16 -12.43 17.10
C GLY A 3 -9.36 -11.76 16.46
N MET A 4 -9.15 -11.04 15.35
CA MET A 4 -10.18 -10.90 14.32
C MET A 4 -9.63 -10.33 13.01
N VAL A 5 -8.61 -10.94 12.44
CA VAL A 5 -8.55 -10.96 10.97
C VAL A 5 -9.06 -12.34 10.57
N THR A 6 -10.38 -12.43 10.51
CA THR A 6 -11.09 -13.50 9.79
C THR A 6 -10.40 -13.70 8.43
N SER A 7 -9.68 -14.81 8.30
CA SER A 7 -8.97 -15.32 7.12
C SER A 7 -8.79 -14.33 5.95
N VAL A 8 -7.79 -13.45 6.00
CA VAL A 8 -7.35 -12.74 4.79
C VAL A 8 -6.91 -13.77 3.77
N ARG A 9 -7.59 -13.79 2.61
CA ARG A 9 -7.27 -14.67 1.49
C ARG A 9 -6.71 -13.84 0.34
N LEU A 10 -5.42 -13.98 0.14
CA LEU A 10 -4.66 -13.32 -0.90
C LEU A 10 -3.93 -14.35 -1.75
N GLU A 11 -3.73 -14.00 -3.02
CA GLU A 11 -2.88 -14.69 -3.96
C GLU A 11 -1.40 -14.54 -3.55
N GLU A 12 -0.58 -15.54 -3.84
CA GLU A 12 0.86 -15.59 -3.50
C GLU A 12 1.62 -14.30 -3.88
N MET A 13 1.31 -13.71 -5.04
CA MET A 13 1.94 -12.48 -5.49
C MET A 13 1.72 -11.31 -4.51
N PHE A 14 0.53 -11.20 -3.92
CA PHE A 14 0.25 -10.17 -2.93
C PHE A 14 1.00 -10.44 -1.63
N TRP A 15 1.11 -11.70 -1.20
CA TRP A 15 1.89 -12.05 -0.02
C TRP A 15 3.36 -11.66 -0.16
N ARG A 16 4.00 -11.99 -1.29
CA ARG A 16 5.39 -11.59 -1.57
C ARG A 16 5.58 -10.07 -1.63
N THR A 17 4.58 -9.36 -2.16
CA THR A 17 4.62 -7.89 -2.21
C THR A 17 4.51 -7.32 -0.78
N LEU A 18 3.65 -7.87 0.07
CA LEU A 18 3.53 -7.47 1.48
C LEU A 18 4.79 -7.79 2.28
N GLU A 19 5.43 -8.93 2.04
CA GLU A 19 6.75 -9.26 2.62
C GLU A 19 7.79 -8.20 2.23
N THR A 20 7.87 -7.87 0.94
CA THR A 20 8.79 -6.83 0.45
C THR A 20 8.51 -5.48 1.10
N ILE A 21 7.24 -5.08 1.24
CA ILE A 21 6.85 -3.82 1.89
C ILE A 21 7.24 -3.84 3.37
N GLY A 22 6.99 -4.95 4.07
CA GLY A 22 7.30 -5.12 5.48
C GLY A 22 8.81 -5.05 5.75
N ASP A 23 9.59 -5.82 4.99
CA ASP A 23 11.05 -5.89 5.12
C ASP A 23 11.71 -4.51 4.93
N ARG A 24 11.15 -3.64 4.08
CA ARG A 24 11.68 -2.28 3.88
C ARG A 24 11.60 -1.39 5.12
N ASP A 25 10.66 -1.63 6.01
CA ASP A 25 10.48 -0.88 7.24
C ASP A 25 10.77 -1.73 8.50
N ASP A 26 11.47 -2.86 8.35
CA ASP A 26 11.77 -3.83 9.42
C ASP A 26 10.52 -4.39 10.13
N LEU A 27 9.44 -4.60 9.38
CA LEU A 27 8.18 -5.15 9.86
C LEU A 27 7.94 -6.55 9.34
N SER A 28 7.58 -7.48 10.22
CA SER A 28 6.99 -8.75 9.78
C SER A 28 5.62 -8.51 9.13
N VAL A 29 5.21 -9.41 8.23
CA VAL A 29 3.88 -9.33 7.58
C VAL A 29 2.73 -9.15 8.58
N PRO A 30 2.65 -9.89 9.71
CA PRO A 30 1.59 -9.66 10.68
C PRO A 30 1.61 -8.25 11.30
N GLN A 31 2.79 -7.67 11.56
CA GLN A 31 2.92 -6.30 12.08
C GLN A 31 2.48 -5.27 11.03
N LEU A 32 2.89 -5.45 9.78
CA LEU A 32 2.46 -4.62 8.67
C LEU A 32 0.93 -4.66 8.51
N LEU A 33 0.33 -5.86 8.51
CA LEU A 33 -1.12 -6.01 8.38
C LEU A 33 -1.87 -5.33 9.54
N HIS A 34 -1.39 -5.49 10.77
CA HIS A 34 -2.01 -4.83 11.93
C HIS A 34 -1.93 -3.30 11.84
N ARG A 35 -0.79 -2.77 11.38
CA ARG A 35 -0.62 -1.34 11.16
C ARG A 35 -1.56 -0.82 10.07
N LEU A 36 -1.58 -1.47 8.91
CA LEU A 36 -2.46 -1.13 7.79
C LEU A 36 -3.95 -1.23 8.16
N TYR A 37 -4.32 -2.20 8.99
CA TYR A 37 -5.68 -2.34 9.50
C TYR A 37 -6.10 -1.11 10.32
N ASN A 38 -5.27 -0.70 11.30
CA ASN A 38 -5.53 0.47 12.13
C ASN A 38 -5.54 1.77 11.30
N GLU A 39 -4.58 1.93 10.39
CA GLU A 39 -4.54 3.09 9.49
C GLU A 39 -5.78 3.15 8.58
N SER A 40 -6.31 1.99 8.14
CA SER A 40 -7.55 1.95 7.34
C SER A 40 -8.79 2.38 8.15
N LEU A 41 -8.85 2.00 9.42
CA LEU A 41 -9.89 2.42 10.35
C LEU A 41 -9.85 3.92 10.58
N ASP A 42 -8.67 4.47 10.84
CA ASP A 42 -8.46 5.90 11.06
C ASP A 42 -8.82 6.75 9.82
N ALA A 43 -8.61 6.18 8.63
CA ALA A 43 -9.01 6.78 7.35
C ALA A 43 -10.51 6.63 7.02
N GLY A 44 -11.29 5.95 7.87
CA GLY A 44 -12.73 5.75 7.68
C GLY A 44 -13.11 4.70 6.64
N HIS A 45 -12.20 3.77 6.32
CA HIS A 45 -12.51 2.68 5.39
C HIS A 45 -13.37 1.59 6.05
N ASP A 46 -14.23 0.97 5.24
CA ASP A 46 -14.99 -0.20 5.65
C ASP A 46 -14.08 -1.44 5.76
N VAL A 47 -13.93 -1.91 6.99
CA VAL A 47 -13.13 -3.10 7.36
C VAL A 47 -13.59 -4.36 6.65
N GLY A 48 -14.87 -4.45 6.25
CA GLY A 48 -15.42 -5.58 5.50
C GLY A 48 -14.67 -5.87 4.19
N ASN A 49 -13.94 -4.88 3.66
CA ASN A 49 -13.20 -4.96 2.42
C ASN A 49 -11.67 -4.92 2.61
N PHE A 50 -11.16 -5.23 3.80
CA PHE A 50 -9.72 -5.13 4.10
C PHE A 50 -8.82 -5.93 3.14
N THR A 51 -9.27 -7.11 2.68
CA THR A 51 -8.50 -7.89 1.68
C THR A 51 -8.37 -7.13 0.35
N SER A 52 -9.43 -6.45 -0.10
CA SER A 52 -9.39 -5.62 -1.31
C SER A 52 -8.47 -4.42 -1.12
N PHE A 53 -8.50 -3.81 0.06
CA PHE A 53 -7.57 -2.74 0.43
C PHE A 53 -6.11 -3.19 0.33
N LEU A 54 -5.76 -4.37 0.86
CA LEU A 54 -4.41 -4.92 0.76
C LEU A 54 -3.96 -5.13 -0.70
N ARG A 55 -4.87 -5.63 -1.57
CA ARG A 55 -4.57 -5.75 -3.01
C ARG A 55 -4.29 -4.39 -3.63
N VAL A 56 -5.09 -3.36 -3.30
CA VAL A 56 -4.88 -1.99 -3.78
C VAL A 56 -3.55 -1.43 -3.28
N CYS A 57 -3.19 -1.65 -2.01
CA CYS A 57 -1.88 -1.24 -1.47
C CYS A 57 -0.72 -1.85 -2.27
N CYS A 58 -0.77 -3.16 -2.54
CA CYS A 58 0.25 -3.85 -3.31
C CYS A 58 0.34 -3.32 -4.75
N LEU A 59 -0.80 -3.18 -5.44
CA LEU A 59 -0.83 -2.68 -6.82
C LEU A 59 -0.29 -1.25 -6.90
N ARG A 60 -0.67 -0.39 -5.96
CA ARG A 60 -0.20 0.99 -5.91
C ARG A 60 1.30 1.06 -5.61
N TYR A 61 1.81 0.24 -4.70
CA TYR A 61 3.24 0.13 -4.46
C TYR A 61 4.02 -0.20 -5.73
N LEU A 62 3.55 -1.22 -6.49
CA LEU A 62 4.17 -1.61 -7.76
C LEU A 62 4.03 -0.53 -8.84
N ASP A 63 2.89 0.13 -8.96
CA ASP A 63 2.70 1.26 -9.89
C ASP A 63 3.68 2.41 -9.61
N LEU A 64 3.81 2.80 -8.34
CA LEU A 64 4.74 3.84 -7.93
C LEU A 64 6.21 3.45 -8.20
N GLN A 65 6.55 2.16 -8.11
CA GLN A 65 7.86 1.66 -8.55
C GLN A 65 8.05 1.74 -10.06
N LEU A 66 7.07 1.29 -10.85
CA LEU A 66 7.11 1.35 -12.31
C LEU A 66 7.27 2.77 -12.83
N ARG A 67 6.73 3.74 -12.10
CA ARG A 67 6.81 5.18 -12.40
C ARG A 67 8.07 5.85 -11.84
N GLY A 68 8.94 5.10 -11.15
CA GLY A 68 10.17 5.62 -10.54
C GLY A 68 9.94 6.55 -9.34
N LEU A 69 8.73 6.57 -8.78
CA LEU A 69 8.39 7.39 -7.61
C LEU A 69 8.77 6.71 -6.28
N ILE A 70 8.82 5.38 -6.29
CA ILE A 70 9.38 4.57 -5.21
C ILE A 70 10.57 3.78 -5.77
N PRO A 71 11.76 3.81 -5.13
CA PRO A 71 12.89 2.99 -5.56
C PRO A 71 12.55 1.49 -5.53
N VAL A 72 13.08 0.74 -6.50
CA VAL A 72 12.96 -0.72 -6.53
C VAL A 72 13.86 -1.35 -5.46
N GLU A 73 15.02 -0.73 -5.21
CA GLU A 73 15.98 -1.20 -4.23
C GLU A 73 15.48 -0.95 -2.80
N ALA A 74 15.53 -1.99 -1.97
CA ALA A 74 15.15 -1.95 -0.56
C ALA A 74 16.16 -1.22 0.35
N ARG A 75 17.02 -0.35 -0.18
CA ARG A 75 18.02 0.40 0.60
C ARG A 75 17.42 1.59 1.34
N VAL A 76 16.26 2.05 0.91
CA VAL A 76 15.56 3.20 1.49
C VAL A 76 14.25 2.72 2.10
N LYS A 77 14.06 3.02 3.39
CA LYS A 77 12.85 2.75 4.14
C LYS A 77 11.67 3.49 3.52
N LEU A 78 10.48 2.87 3.45
CA LEU A 78 9.29 3.52 2.90
C LEU A 78 8.89 4.72 3.75
N SER A 79 9.05 4.59 5.06
CA SER A 79 8.87 5.67 6.05
C SER A 79 9.75 6.91 5.83
N GLN A 80 10.85 6.81 5.06
CA GLN A 80 11.76 7.93 4.78
C GLN A 80 11.47 8.62 3.44
N LEU A 81 10.56 8.07 2.62
CA LEU A 81 10.23 8.66 1.33
C LEU A 81 9.40 9.94 1.52
N PRO A 82 9.55 10.93 0.62
CA PRO A 82 8.76 12.17 0.66
C PRO A 82 7.32 11.88 0.20
N ALA A 83 6.52 11.31 1.11
CA ALA A 83 5.17 10.84 0.80
C ALA A 83 4.30 11.96 0.19
N ASN A 84 4.35 13.18 0.72
CA ASN A 84 3.58 14.31 0.19
C ASN A 84 3.92 14.64 -1.27
N ASP A 85 5.19 14.57 -1.66
CA ASP A 85 5.63 14.84 -3.03
C ASP A 85 5.17 13.73 -3.97
N ILE A 86 5.34 12.46 -3.57
CA ILE A 86 4.89 11.29 -4.31
C ILE A 86 3.37 11.33 -4.54
N LEU A 87 2.60 11.63 -3.50
CA LEU A 87 1.15 11.76 -3.57
C LEU A 87 0.71 12.93 -4.46
N SER A 88 1.42 14.06 -4.41
CA SER A 88 1.14 15.21 -5.26
C SER A 88 1.35 14.89 -6.74
N ILE A 89 2.47 14.22 -7.07
CA ILE A 89 2.76 13.76 -8.43
C ILE A 89 1.68 12.76 -8.88
N GLU A 90 1.30 11.83 -8.01
CA GLU A 90 0.26 10.83 -8.31
C GLU A 90 -1.09 11.48 -8.66
N THR A 91 -1.52 12.49 -7.90
CA THR A 91 -2.76 13.23 -8.14
C THR A 91 -2.71 14.01 -9.45
N ILE A 92 -1.58 14.67 -9.76
CA ILE A 92 -1.39 15.41 -11.02
C ILE A 92 -1.54 14.46 -12.22
N GLU A 93 -0.87 13.31 -12.19
CA GLU A 93 -0.93 12.32 -13.27
C GLU A 93 -2.32 11.70 -13.41
N ARG A 94 -3.00 11.39 -12.30
CA ARG A 94 -4.42 10.94 -12.33
C ARG A 94 -5.34 11.96 -12.98
N SER A 95 -5.09 13.25 -12.75
CA SER A 95 -5.90 14.34 -13.29
C SER A 95 -5.70 14.50 -14.80
N LYS A 96 -4.49 14.23 -15.31
CA LYS A 96 -4.20 14.20 -16.75
C LYS A 96 -4.82 12.98 -17.46
N ALA A 97 -4.92 11.85 -16.76
CA ALA A 97 -5.47 10.60 -17.31
C ALA A 97 -7.00 10.54 -17.34
N LYS A 98 -7.70 11.45 -16.63
CA LYS A 98 -9.13 11.66 -16.83
C LYS A 98 -9.31 12.58 -18.04
N PRO A 99 -9.76 12.08 -19.22
CA PRO A 99 -10.18 12.99 -20.28
C PRO A 99 -11.31 13.87 -19.74
N SER A 100 -11.28 15.16 -20.07
CA SER A 100 -12.37 16.10 -19.84
C SER A 100 -13.67 15.42 -20.27
N GLN A 101 -14.55 15.11 -19.31
CA GLN A 101 -15.91 14.72 -19.65
C GLN A 101 -16.64 16.01 -19.99
N ASP A 102 -16.55 16.38 -21.27
CA ASP A 102 -17.48 17.30 -21.94
C ASP A 102 -18.51 16.48 -22.74
#